data_AF-A0A662QN36-F1
#
_entry.id   AF-A0A662QN36-F1
#
_cell.length_a   1.000
_cell.length_b   1.000
_cell.length_c   1.000
_cell.angle_alpha   90.00
_cell.angle_beta   90.00
_cell.angle_gamma   90.00
#
_symmetry.space_group_name_H-M   'P 1'
#
loop_
_entity.id
_entity.type
_entity.pdbx_description
1 polymer ?
#
loop_
_entity_poly.entity_id
_entity_poly.type
_entity_poly.pdbx_seq_one_letter_code
_entity_poly.pdbx_strand_id
1 'polypeptide(L)'
;MFFATTPHYLNQVPTNLVHLGPGDGIEIPYLFETFKPGKNTRYAGVDISRQMLINPAALNGYHLSGINPLWYLTDIETSENLKQVCKDVKNKGSDRNLILLIGQGVLNSNPATLENIFQSMDDKDNLCLTSYKPSKNNLAERLNHHSFHILYSRFYEDIHTFAVLCKKGG
;
A
#
# COMPACT_ATOMS: atom_id res chain seq x y z
N MET A 1 -10.94 2.02 -12.38
CA MET A 1 -10.67 3.43 -12.07
C MET A 1 -11.16 3.70 -10.64
N PHE A 2 -10.31 3.45 -9.63
CA PHE A 2 -10.74 3.23 -8.23
C PHE A 2 -10.56 4.40 -7.27
N PHE A 3 -9.78 5.41 -7.66
CA PHE A 3 -9.26 6.41 -6.72
C PHE A 3 -9.89 7.81 -6.86
N ALA A 4 -11.01 7.95 -7.56
CA ALA A 4 -11.61 9.26 -7.88
C ALA A 4 -11.99 10.12 -6.65
N THR A 5 -12.03 9.55 -5.44
CA THR A 5 -12.32 10.26 -4.19
C THR A 5 -11.48 9.71 -3.03
N THR A 6 -10.17 9.94 -3.07
CA THR A 6 -9.29 9.66 -1.93
C THR A 6 -9.66 10.55 -0.74
N PRO A 7 -9.65 10.04 0.49
CA PRO A 7 -9.87 10.86 1.66
C PRO A 7 -8.91 12.06 1.68
N HIS A 8 -9.46 13.27 1.78
CA HIS A 8 -8.68 14.51 1.69
C HIS A 8 -7.52 14.57 2.69
N TYR A 9 -7.63 13.89 3.85
CA TYR A 9 -6.58 13.88 4.87
C TYR A 9 -5.31 13.13 4.45
N LEU A 10 -5.39 12.16 3.54
CA LEU A 10 -4.20 11.43 3.07
C LEU A 10 -3.26 12.33 2.25
N ASN A 11 -3.81 13.37 1.61
CA ASN A 11 -3.07 14.27 0.74
C ASN A 11 -2.57 15.54 1.46
N GLN A 12 -2.87 15.70 2.76
CA GLN A 12 -2.47 16.89 3.53
C GLN A 12 -1.08 16.78 4.16
N VAL A 13 -0.56 15.56 4.29
CA VAL A 13 0.72 15.29 4.97
C VAL A 13 1.64 14.52 4.02
N PRO A 14 2.92 14.92 3.89
CA PRO A 14 3.88 14.14 3.11
C PRO A 14 3.86 12.68 3.54
N THR A 15 3.66 11.77 2.59
CA THR A 15 3.51 10.35 2.87
C THR A 15 4.24 9.55 1.81
N ASN A 16 5.07 8.58 2.22
CA ASN A 16 5.72 7.66 1.28
C ASN A 16 4.69 6.64 0.78
N LEU A 17 4.87 6.15 -0.44
CA LEU A 17 4.07 5.08 -1.02
C LEU A 17 4.87 3.79 -0.99
N VAL A 18 4.40 2.77 -0.27
CA VAL A 18 5.01 1.44 -0.22
C VAL A 18 4.10 0.46 -0.95
N HIS A 19 4.36 0.18 -2.21
CA HIS A 19 3.54 -0.67 -3.08
C HIS A 19 3.96 -2.14 -2.99
N LEU A 20 3.10 -2.96 -2.37
CA LEU A 20 3.31 -4.39 -2.18
C LEU A 20 2.76 -5.15 -3.40
N GLY A 21 3.66 -5.82 -4.12
CA GLY A 21 3.35 -6.56 -5.33
C GLY A 21 2.85 -5.66 -6.46
N PRO A 22 3.67 -4.72 -6.98
CA PRO A 22 3.26 -3.77 -8.02
C PRO A 22 2.99 -4.43 -9.39
N GLY A 23 3.34 -5.71 -9.57
CA GLY A 23 3.10 -6.44 -10.81
C GLY A 23 3.77 -5.80 -12.03
N ASP A 24 3.00 -5.54 -13.09
CA ASP A 24 3.47 -4.84 -14.28
C ASP A 24 3.53 -3.31 -14.11
N GLY A 25 3.02 -2.79 -12.99
CA GLY A 25 3.05 -1.38 -12.65
C GLY A 25 1.95 -0.56 -13.31
N ILE A 26 0.89 -1.20 -13.84
CA ILE A 26 -0.21 -0.50 -14.50
C ILE A 26 -0.94 0.48 -13.55
N GLU A 27 -0.93 0.25 -12.24
CA GLU A 27 -1.58 1.16 -11.28
C GLU A 27 -0.72 2.39 -10.93
N ILE A 28 0.58 2.37 -11.19
CA ILE A 28 1.52 3.41 -10.73
C ILE A 28 1.10 4.83 -11.17
N PRO A 29 0.73 5.08 -12.45
CA PRO A 29 0.29 6.41 -12.88
C PRO A 29 -0.91 6.91 -12.07
N TYR A 30 -1.88 6.03 -11.82
CA TYR A 30 -3.07 6.35 -11.06
C TYR A 30 -2.75 6.63 -9.60
N LEU A 31 -1.87 5.84 -8.98
CA LEU A 31 -1.39 6.08 -7.61
C LEU A 31 -0.73 7.46 -7.50
N PHE A 32 0.05 7.86 -8.50
CA PHE A 32 0.74 9.15 -8.51
C PHE A 32 -0.22 10.32 -8.72
N GLU A 33 -1.21 10.18 -9.59
CA GLU A 33 -2.28 11.17 -9.77
C GLU A 33 -3.10 11.34 -8.48
N THR A 34 -3.34 10.22 -7.79
CA THR A 34 -4.19 10.12 -6.61
C THR A 34 -3.55 10.71 -5.36
N PHE A 35 -2.35 10.23 -5.04
CA PHE A 35 -1.66 10.53 -3.78
C PHE A 35 -0.64 11.65 -3.92
N LYS A 36 -0.28 12.02 -5.16
CA LYS A 36 0.60 13.15 -5.50
C LYS A 36 1.86 13.19 -4.63
N PRO A 37 2.68 12.12 -4.61
CA PRO A 37 3.92 12.09 -3.84
C PRO A 37 4.80 13.32 -4.19
N GLY A 38 5.34 13.98 -3.15
CA GLY A 38 6.11 15.21 -3.27
C GLY A 38 7.63 15.00 -3.16
N LYS A 39 8.42 16.08 -3.17
CA LYS A 39 9.89 16.03 -3.10
C LYS A 39 10.45 15.28 -1.88
N ASN A 40 9.73 15.35 -0.75
CA ASN A 40 10.13 14.74 0.52
C ASN A 40 9.51 13.37 0.74
N THR A 41 8.89 12.77 -0.28
CA THR A 41 8.32 11.43 -0.18
C THR A 41 9.08 10.46 -1.07
N ARG A 42 8.88 9.17 -0.82
CA ARG A 42 9.43 8.09 -1.65
C ARG A 42 8.32 7.23 -2.20
N TYR A 43 8.58 6.65 -3.36
CA TYR A 43 7.85 5.50 -3.85
C TYR A 43 8.74 4.28 -3.68
N ALA A 44 8.20 3.21 -3.10
CA ALA A 44 8.87 1.94 -2.93
C ALA A 44 8.05 0.83 -3.57
N GLY A 45 8.61 0.09 -4.52
CA GLY A 45 8.03 -1.16 -5.02
C GLY A 45 8.65 -2.35 -4.31
N VAL A 46 7.82 -3.26 -3.83
CA VAL A 46 8.23 -4.46 -3.09
C VAL A 46 7.65 -5.69 -3.77
N ASP A 47 8.50 -6.60 -4.23
CA ASP A 47 8.07 -7.82 -4.90
C ASP A 47 9.09 -8.94 -4.70
N ILE A 48 8.66 -10.20 -4.77
CA ILE A 48 9.53 -11.38 -4.77
C ILE A 48 10.15 -11.63 -6.15
N SER A 49 9.55 -11.08 -7.21
CA SER A 49 9.98 -11.25 -8.58
C SER A 49 10.76 -10.03 -9.05
N ARG A 50 12.03 -10.26 -9.38
CA ARG A 50 12.91 -9.22 -9.95
C ARG A 50 12.32 -8.62 -11.23
N GLN A 51 11.65 -9.43 -12.06
CA GLN A 51 11.05 -8.96 -13.30
C GLN A 51 9.91 -7.96 -13.04
N MET A 52 9.13 -8.19 -11.98
CA MET A 52 8.05 -7.30 -11.53
C MET A 52 8.55 -6.04 -10.84
N LEU A 53 9.86 -5.87 -10.66
CA LEU A 53 10.47 -4.60 -10.24
C LEU A 53 11.09 -3.85 -11.42
N ILE A 54 11.67 -4.57 -12.39
CA ILE A 54 12.28 -3.97 -13.58
C ILE A 54 11.21 -3.39 -14.53
N ASN A 55 10.15 -4.15 -14.79
CA ASN A 55 9.13 -3.75 -15.76
C ASN A 55 8.40 -2.45 -15.34
N PRO A 56 7.90 -2.32 -14.09
CA PRO A 56 7.27 -1.07 -13.66
C PRO A 56 8.22 0.12 -13.71
N ALA A 57 9.49 -0.07 -13.33
CA ALA A 57 10.49 1.00 -13.36
C ALA A 57 10.73 1.52 -14.78
N ALA A 58 10.78 0.63 -15.77
CA ALA A 58 10.94 0.99 -17.17
C ALA A 58 9.68 1.65 -17.76
N LEU A 59 8.50 1.08 -17.49
CA LEU A 59 7.22 1.56 -18.03
C LEU A 59 6.79 2.91 -17.44
N ASN A 60 7.16 3.18 -16.19
CA ASN A 60 6.70 4.37 -15.47
C ASN A 60 7.78 5.42 -15.25
N GLY A 61 8.89 5.38 -16.01
CA GLY A 61 10.02 6.30 -15.83
C GLY A 61 9.63 7.78 -15.83
N TYR A 62 8.62 8.17 -16.63
CA TYR A 62 8.08 9.53 -16.62
C TYR A 62 7.39 9.89 -15.29
N HIS A 63 6.49 9.03 -14.79
CA HIS A 63 5.79 9.27 -13.52
C HIS A 63 6.72 9.23 -12.32
N LEU A 64 7.76 8.38 -12.37
CA LEU A 64 8.76 8.22 -11.33
C LEU A 64 9.84 9.31 -11.37
N SER A 65 9.83 10.16 -12.40
CA SER A 65 10.82 11.23 -12.54
C SER A 65 10.76 12.19 -11.34
N GLY A 66 11.90 12.40 -10.71
CA GLY A 66 12.03 13.31 -9.55
C GLY A 66 11.70 12.72 -8.18
N ILE A 67 11.21 11.47 -8.07
CA ILE A 67 10.86 10.86 -6.76
C ILE A 67 11.90 9.81 -6.31
N ASN A 68 12.84 9.45 -7.19
CA ASN A 68 13.90 8.44 -6.96
C ASN A 68 13.36 7.16 -6.31
N PRO A 69 12.70 6.28 -7.09
CA PRO A 69 12.01 5.12 -6.54
C PRO A 69 12.99 4.12 -5.92
N LEU A 70 12.52 3.47 -4.87
CA LEU A 70 13.22 2.39 -4.16
C LEU A 70 12.59 1.06 -4.58
N TRP A 71 13.42 0.04 -4.82
CA TRP A 71 12.95 -1.27 -5.27
C TRP A 71 13.51 -2.35 -4.37
N TYR A 72 12.63 -3.14 -3.77
CA TYR A 72 12.98 -4.16 -2.78
C TYR A 72 12.57 -5.53 -3.31
N LEU A 73 13.57 -6.38 -3.57
CA LEU A 73 13.37 -7.78 -3.91
C LEU A 73 13.29 -8.61 -2.63
N THR A 74 12.08 -8.76 -2.10
CA THR A 74 11.87 -9.46 -0.82
C THR A 74 10.47 -10.02 -0.71
N ASP A 75 10.34 -11.08 0.08
CA ASP A 75 9.06 -11.63 0.50
C ASP A 75 8.47 -10.83 1.67
N ILE A 76 7.20 -10.45 1.51
CA ILE A 76 6.40 -9.70 2.49
C ILE A 76 5.69 -10.62 3.48
N GLU A 77 5.70 -11.94 3.25
CA GLU A 77 5.19 -12.94 4.19
C GLU A 77 6.10 -13.14 5.41
N THR A 78 7.27 -12.49 5.42
CA THR A 78 8.12 -12.36 6.61
C THR A 78 8.01 -10.95 7.18
N SER A 79 7.47 -10.81 8.39
CA SER A 79 7.25 -9.49 9.02
C SER A 79 8.52 -8.65 9.17
N GLU A 80 9.66 -9.29 9.49
CA GLU A 80 10.94 -8.57 9.65
C GLU A 80 11.39 -7.89 8.35
N ASN A 81 11.17 -8.53 7.20
CA ASN A 81 11.52 -7.95 5.91
C ASN A 81 10.70 -6.70 5.62
N LEU A 82 9.37 -6.79 5.77
CA LEU A 82 8.48 -5.66 5.51
C LEU A 82 8.72 -4.50 6.48
N LYS A 83 9.02 -4.80 7.76
CA LYS A 83 9.39 -3.81 8.76
C LYS A 83 10.68 -3.09 8.37
N GLN A 84 11.69 -3.81 7.90
CA GLN A 84 12.95 -3.23 7.45
C GLN A 84 12.76 -2.36 6.20
N VAL A 85 11.90 -2.76 5.26
CA VAL A 85 11.50 -1.92 4.13
C VAL A 85 10.84 -0.64 4.62
N CYS A 86 9.82 -0.74 5.48
CA CYS A 86 9.10 0.42 5.99
C CYS A 86 10.02 1.43 6.69
N LYS A 87 10.96 0.94 7.50
CA LYS A 87 11.97 1.77 8.18
C LYS A 87 12.92 2.44 7.19
N ASP A 88 13.45 1.70 6.22
CA ASP A 88 14.38 2.24 5.23
C ASP A 88 13.73 3.32 4.35
N VAL A 89 12.48 3.12 3.95
CA VAL A 89 11.70 4.10 3.19
C VAL A 89 11.51 5.39 4.00
N LYS A 90 11.19 5.29 5.29
CA LYS A 90 11.06 6.45 6.18
C LYS A 90 12.37 7.22 6.36
N ASN A 91 13.48 6.51 6.53
CA ASN A 91 14.80 7.13 6.65
C ASN A 91 15.20 7.94 5.40
N LYS A 92 14.60 7.65 4.25
CA LYS A 92 14.90 8.30 2.98
C LYS A 92 13.83 9.31 2.56
N GLY A 93 12.68 9.37 3.24
CA GLY A 93 11.51 10.15 2.84
C GLY A 93 10.77 10.77 4.03
N SER A 94 9.45 10.65 4.02
CA SER A 94 8.59 11.09 5.12
C SER A 94 8.65 10.14 6.32
N ASP A 95 8.29 10.58 7.51
CA ASP A 95 8.12 9.73 8.70
C ASP A 95 6.85 8.86 8.66
N ARG A 96 6.02 9.04 7.62
CA ARG A 96 4.77 8.32 7.38
C ARG A 96 4.81 7.50 6.10
N ASN A 97 4.33 6.26 6.17
CA ASN A 97 4.09 5.41 5.03
C ASN A 97 2.58 5.22 4.78
N LEU A 98 2.21 5.20 3.51
CA LEU A 98 0.99 4.61 3.00
C LEU A 98 1.38 3.29 2.32
N ILE A 99 1.07 2.20 2.98
CA ILE A 99 1.28 0.85 2.46
C ILE A 99 0.12 0.54 1.51
N LEU A 100 0.43 0.21 0.27
CA LEU A 100 -0.51 -0.03 -0.81
C LEU A 100 -0.54 -1.53 -1.09
N LEU A 101 -1.70 -2.16 -0.87
CA LEU A 101 -1.98 -3.54 -1.22
C LEU A 101 -3.11 -3.55 -2.25
N ILE A 102 -2.77 -3.40 -3.53
CA ILE A 102 -3.71 -3.10 -4.61
C ILE A 102 -3.92 -4.32 -5.50
N GLY A 103 -5.17 -4.62 -5.85
CA GLY A 103 -5.51 -5.67 -6.82
C GLY A 103 -5.21 -7.10 -6.35
N GLN A 104 -4.76 -7.26 -5.10
CA GLN A 104 -4.25 -8.52 -4.61
C GLN A 104 -5.38 -9.43 -4.14
N GLY A 105 -5.42 -10.65 -4.69
CA GLY A 105 -6.12 -11.80 -4.10
C GLY A 105 -5.49 -12.26 -2.79
N VAL A 106 -4.31 -11.73 -2.43
CA VAL A 106 -3.54 -12.06 -1.22
C VAL A 106 -4.35 -11.85 0.06
N LEU A 107 -5.21 -10.82 0.10
CA LEU A 107 -6.12 -10.59 1.22
C LEU A 107 -7.05 -11.77 1.49
N ASN A 108 -7.38 -12.56 0.46
CA ASN A 108 -8.18 -13.76 0.59
C ASN A 108 -7.31 -15.01 0.85
N SER A 109 -6.11 -15.09 0.27
CA SER A 109 -5.29 -16.30 0.28
C SER A 109 -4.38 -16.46 1.49
N ASN A 110 -4.01 -15.38 2.22
CA ASN A 110 -3.11 -15.52 3.38
C ASN A 110 -3.41 -14.52 4.52
N PRO A 111 -4.05 -14.96 5.62
CA PRO A 111 -4.27 -14.13 6.81
C PRO A 111 -2.99 -13.57 7.43
N ALA A 112 -1.85 -14.28 7.32
CA ALA A 112 -0.59 -13.85 7.90
C ALA A 112 -0.06 -12.55 7.25
N THR A 113 -0.43 -12.27 6.00
CA THR A 113 -0.01 -11.04 5.31
C THR A 113 -0.54 -9.78 6.02
N LEU A 114 -1.81 -9.79 6.44
CA LEU A 114 -2.40 -8.66 7.17
C LEU A 114 -1.72 -8.45 8.53
N GLU A 115 -1.44 -9.55 9.24
CA GLU A 115 -0.69 -9.50 10.51
C GLU A 115 0.71 -8.94 10.30
N ASN A 116 1.44 -9.39 9.29
CA ASN A 116 2.79 -8.89 8.99
C ASN A 116 2.79 -7.40 8.64
N ILE A 117 1.80 -6.96 7.85
CA ILE A 117 1.61 -5.54 7.54
C ILE A 117 1.32 -4.77 8.83
N PHE A 118 0.40 -5.25 9.66
CA PHE A 118 0.09 -4.62 10.95
C PHE A 118 1.34 -4.50 11.83
N GLN A 119 2.15 -5.56 11.96
CA GLN A 119 3.37 -5.54 12.76
C GLN A 119 4.46 -4.60 12.19
N SER A 120 4.44 -4.34 10.88
CA SER A 120 5.41 -3.48 10.20
C SER A 120 5.06 -2.00 10.19
N MET A 121 3.78 -1.66 10.45
CA MET A 121 3.29 -0.28 10.51
C MET A 121 3.66 0.39 11.84
N ASP A 122 4.01 1.67 11.79
CA ASP A 122 3.96 2.54 12.97
C ASP A 122 2.57 3.21 13.09
N ASP A 123 2.31 3.87 14.22
CA ASP A 123 1.01 4.51 14.52
C ASP A 123 0.57 5.54 13.48
N LYS A 124 1.53 6.24 12.86
CA LYS A 124 1.27 7.24 11.82
C LYS A 124 0.97 6.62 10.45
N ASP A 125 1.29 5.35 10.24
CA ASP A 125 1.17 4.70 8.94
C ASP A 125 -0.27 4.33 8.63
N ASN A 126 -0.56 4.24 7.34
CA ASN A 126 -1.85 3.78 6.86
C ASN A 126 -1.67 2.62 5.88
N LEU A 127 -2.65 1.73 5.87
CA LEU A 127 -2.79 0.68 4.87
C LEU A 127 -3.95 1.05 3.95
N CYS A 128 -3.67 1.21 2.66
CA CYS A 128 -4.67 1.29 1.62
C CYS A 128 -4.73 -0.05 0.91
N LEU A 129 -5.90 -0.66 0.90
CA LEU A 129 -6.12 -1.94 0.26
C LEU A 129 -7.23 -1.88 -0.77
N THR A 130 -7.05 -2.61 -1.85
CA THR A 130 -8.13 -2.99 -2.76
C THR A 130 -8.21 -4.50 -2.89
N SER A 131 -9.43 -5.03 -2.87
CA SER A 131 -9.67 -6.47 -2.96
C SER A 131 -10.79 -6.77 -3.94
N TYR A 132 -10.62 -7.81 -4.76
CA TYR A 132 -11.70 -8.42 -5.50
C TYR A 132 -12.48 -9.37 -4.58
N LYS A 133 -13.79 -9.14 -4.43
CA LYS A 133 -14.74 -10.07 -3.82
C LYS A 133 -14.36 -10.64 -2.43
N PRO A 134 -14.21 -9.81 -1.41
CA PRO A 134 -14.88 -10.15 -0.16
C PRO A 134 -16.15 -9.34 -0.01
N SER A 135 -17.20 -9.99 0.50
CA SER A 135 -18.35 -9.26 1.03
C SER A 135 -17.85 -8.32 2.13
N LYS A 136 -18.57 -7.21 2.37
CA LYS A 136 -18.27 -6.28 3.47
C LYS A 136 -18.02 -6.98 4.81
N ASN A 137 -18.77 -8.05 5.08
CA ASN A 137 -18.68 -8.81 6.32
C ASN A 137 -17.36 -9.57 6.42
N ASN A 138 -16.92 -10.24 5.34
CA ASN A 138 -15.67 -11.00 5.34
C ASN A 138 -14.44 -10.10 5.56
N LEU A 139 -14.44 -8.89 4.97
CA LEU A 139 -13.37 -7.94 5.24
C LEU A 139 -13.44 -7.45 6.69
N ALA A 140 -14.62 -7.08 7.18
CA ALA A 140 -14.77 -6.59 8.56
C ALA A 140 -14.33 -7.63 9.60
N GLU A 141 -14.69 -8.90 9.41
CA GLU A 141 -14.23 -10.01 10.28
C GLU A 141 -12.72 -10.11 10.29
N ARG A 142 -12.07 -10.14 9.12
CA ARG A 142 -10.61 -10.20 9.03
C ARG A 142 -9.93 -8.98 9.69
N LEU A 143 -10.46 -7.78 9.48
CA LEU A 143 -9.89 -6.58 10.08
C LEU A 143 -10.07 -6.51 11.59
N ASN A 144 -11.17 -7.05 12.13
CA ASN A 144 -11.41 -7.12 13.57
C ASN A 144 -10.37 -7.99 14.30
N HIS A 145 -9.79 -9.00 13.63
CA HIS A 145 -8.73 -9.82 14.21
C HIS A 145 -7.41 -9.05 14.41
N HIS A 146 -7.16 -8.00 13.63
CA HIS A 146 -5.84 -7.36 13.55
C HIS A 146 -5.79 -5.93 14.11
N SER A 147 -6.70 -5.57 15.04
CA SER A 147 -6.73 -4.23 15.69
C SER A 147 -6.62 -3.05 14.70
N PHE A 148 -7.10 -3.20 13.47
CA PHE A 148 -7.19 -2.11 12.52
C PHE A 148 -8.41 -1.24 12.82
N HIS A 149 -8.28 0.06 12.57
CA HIS A 149 -9.41 0.99 12.49
C HIS A 149 -9.64 1.38 11.04
N ILE A 150 -10.90 1.28 10.58
CA ILE A 150 -11.27 1.67 9.20
C ILE A 150 -11.51 3.18 9.17
N LEU A 151 -10.60 3.91 8.53
CA LEU A 151 -10.73 5.36 8.35
C LEU A 151 -11.64 5.72 7.17
N TYR A 152 -11.60 4.89 6.13
CA TYR A 152 -12.45 5.06 4.96
C TYR A 152 -12.69 3.70 4.32
N SER A 153 -13.90 3.48 3.82
CA SER A 153 -14.19 2.31 2.99
C SER A 153 -15.23 2.65 1.93
N ARG A 154 -15.08 2.00 0.78
CA ARG A 154 -16.08 2.02 -0.29
C ARG A 154 -16.23 0.61 -0.84
N PHE A 155 -17.48 0.16 -0.90
CA PHE A 155 -17.85 -1.14 -1.44
C PHE A 155 -18.52 -0.92 -2.79
N TYR A 156 -18.06 -1.63 -3.81
CA TYR A 156 -18.69 -1.68 -5.12
C TYR A 156 -19.40 -3.02 -5.24
N GLU A 157 -20.70 -2.98 -5.50
CA GLU A 157 -21.64 -4.09 -5.26
C GLU A 157 -21.20 -5.46 -5.80
N ASP A 158 -20.42 -5.52 -6.89
CA ASP A 158 -20.09 -6.80 -7.54
C ASP A 158 -18.60 -7.07 -7.82
N ILE A 159 -17.69 -6.15 -7.48
CA ILE A 159 -16.34 -6.22 -8.06
C ILE A 159 -15.23 -5.94 -7.06
N HIS A 160 -15.34 -4.89 -6.23
CA HIS A 160 -14.21 -4.41 -5.44
C HIS A 160 -14.57 -3.83 -4.09
N THR A 161 -13.67 -4.02 -3.12
CA THR A 161 -13.60 -3.21 -1.92
C THR A 161 -12.37 -2.31 -1.97
N PHE A 162 -12.53 -1.05 -1.60
CA PHE A 162 -11.44 -0.12 -1.28
C PHE A 162 -11.53 0.25 0.20
N ALA A 163 -10.43 0.15 0.93
CA ALA A 163 -10.39 0.60 2.32
C ALA A 163 -9.05 1.25 2.66
N VAL A 164 -9.11 2.24 3.55
CA VAL A 164 -7.96 2.86 4.19
C VAL A 164 -8.04 2.60 5.69
N LEU A 165 -6.97 2.04 6.24
CA LEU A 165 -6.89 1.53 7.59
C LEU A 165 -5.70 2.13 8.33
N CYS A 166 -5.81 2.27 9.65
CA CYS A 166 -4.69 2.57 10.54
C CYS A 166 -4.70 1.63 11.76
N LYS A 167 -3.65 1.69 12.58
CA LYS A 167 -3.63 0.99 13.86
C LYS A 167 -4.63 1.61 14.83
N LYS A 168 -5.39 0.78 15.55
CA LYS A 168 -6.27 1.25 16.62
C LYS A 168 -5.43 1.78 17.79
N GLY A 169 -5.59 3.06 18.13
CA GLY A 169 -4.87 3.71 19.24
C GLY A 169 -3.61 4.48 18.83
N GLY A 170 -3.31 4.57 17.53
CA GLY A 170 -2.27 5.43 16.96
C GLY A 170 -2.77 6.82 16.58
#